data_AF-A0A0D3JUH1-F1
#
_entry.id   AF-A0A0D3JUH1-F1
#
_cell.length_a   1.000
_cell.length_b   1.000
_cell.length_c   1.000
_cell.angle_alpha   90.00
_cell.angle_beta   90.00
_cell.angle_gamma   90.00
#
_symmetry.space_group_name_H-M   'P 1'
#
loop_
_entity.id
_entity.type
_entity.pdbx_description
1 polymer ?
#
loop_
_entity_poly.entity_id
_entity_poly.type
_entity_poly.pdbx_seq_one_letter_code
_entity_poly.pdbx_strand_id
1 'polypeptide(L)'
;MRAVHARPKARVPIVALEDGVSGLSCDVCMCNQLALLNSRLLRAYTQLDPRVRPLCAAVKHWTKRRCIADPYRGSPSSYAWVLLVLNYLQTTSPPVLPVLQALRGGGWGPTGEAMQAATHDGRVFDCSFCADVESVRGATERLGVNTQGLGELLVGFFRCYAREFDFKGGVVSVRTGGHLSKHEKGWTTKERGFRGDRHLFCIEDPFELTHDLGRVCDPQTLSEVKQEIARAHQMLGAEAPLDEVLEKWARSDEQRDQGGGK
;
A
#
# COMPACT_ATOMS: atom_id res chain seq x y z
N MET A 1 8.39 28.88 11.84
CA MET A 1 8.95 27.52 11.66
C MET A 1 9.40 27.04 13.02
N ARG A 2 8.79 25.96 13.55
CA ARG A 2 8.99 25.51 14.94
C ARG A 2 10.09 24.47 15.08
N ALA A 3 10.22 23.59 14.09
CA ALA A 3 11.27 22.57 14.03
C ALA A 3 11.66 22.31 12.57
N VAL A 4 12.95 22.05 12.34
CA VAL A 4 13.50 21.64 11.03
C VAL A 4 14.50 20.52 11.25
N HIS A 5 14.30 19.37 10.60
CA HIS A 5 15.12 18.19 10.75
C HIS A 5 15.48 17.59 9.39
N ALA A 6 16.78 17.52 9.09
CA ALA A 6 17.26 16.86 7.88
C ALA A 6 17.46 15.35 8.10
N ARG A 7 17.13 14.55 7.08
CA ARG A 7 17.35 13.09 7.04
C ARG A 7 18.12 12.70 5.76
N PRO A 8 19.41 13.07 5.65
CA PRO A 8 20.18 12.88 4.41
C PRO A 8 20.54 11.41 4.12
N LYS A 9 20.54 10.54 5.14
CA LYS A 9 20.89 9.12 5.03
C LYS A 9 19.70 8.21 4.69
N ALA A 10 18.50 8.77 4.58
CA ALA A 10 17.32 8.01 4.16
C ALA A 10 17.42 7.67 2.67
N ARG A 11 16.72 6.61 2.24
CA ARG A 11 16.65 6.21 0.82
C ARG A 11 16.16 7.35 -0.08
N VAL A 12 15.21 8.15 0.40
CA VAL A 12 14.84 9.43 -0.19
C VAL A 12 15.20 10.50 0.83
N PRO A 13 16.24 11.31 0.60
CA PRO A 13 16.59 12.40 1.48
C PRO A 13 15.44 13.39 1.63
N ILE A 14 15.07 13.69 2.88
CA ILE A 14 14.00 14.63 3.21
C ILE A 14 14.47 15.70 4.21
N VAL A 15 13.79 16.84 4.16
CA VAL A 15 13.77 17.86 5.20
C VAL A 15 12.37 17.88 5.79
N ALA A 16 12.24 17.44 7.04
CA ALA A 16 11.00 17.51 7.80
C ALA A 16 10.91 18.87 8.49
N LEU A 17 9.77 19.53 8.39
CA LEU A 17 9.50 20.84 8.97
C LEU A 17 8.14 20.88 9.65
N GLU A 18 8.08 21.62 10.77
CA GLU A 18 6.84 21.94 11.46
C GLU A 18 6.57 23.45 11.31
N ASP A 19 5.45 23.78 10.69
CA ASP A 19 5.00 25.17 10.62
C ASP A 19 4.44 25.59 11.98
N GLY A 20 4.98 26.69 12.51
CA GLY A 20 4.60 27.20 13.83
C GLY A 20 3.25 27.93 13.85
N VAL A 21 2.72 28.30 12.68
CA VAL A 21 1.43 29.00 12.57
C VAL A 21 0.28 28.00 12.41
N SER A 22 0.38 27.11 11.42
CA SER A 22 -0.67 26.12 11.14
C SER A 22 -0.58 24.86 12.00
N GLY A 23 0.58 24.59 12.63
CA GLY A 23 0.85 23.33 13.33
C GLY A 23 1.02 22.13 12.41
N LEU A 24 1.12 22.36 11.08
CA LEU A 24 1.27 21.29 10.10
C LEU A 24 2.72 20.82 10.02
N SER A 25 2.91 19.51 10.04
CA SER A 25 4.17 18.86 9.68
C SER A 25 4.23 18.61 8.18
N CYS A 26 5.39 18.88 7.57
CA CYS A 26 5.63 18.74 6.13
C CYS A 26 6.99 18.08 5.89
N ASP A 27 7.04 17.15 4.93
CA ASP A 27 8.28 16.55 4.46
C ASP A 27 8.58 17.05 3.04
N VAL A 28 9.77 17.63 2.85
CA VAL A 28 10.24 18.11 1.55
C VAL A 28 11.36 17.21 1.05
N CYS A 29 11.21 16.68 -0.18
CA CYS A 29 12.27 15.96 -0.88
C CYS A 29 12.57 16.63 -2.22
N MET A 30 13.77 16.40 -2.75
CA MET A 30 14.18 16.90 -4.07
C MET A 30 14.05 15.81 -5.12
N CYS A 31 13.52 16.17 -6.29
CA CYS A 31 13.53 15.35 -7.50
C CYS A 31 12.94 13.93 -7.37
N ASN A 32 11.94 13.72 -6.50
CA ASN A 32 11.27 12.43 -6.37
C ASN A 32 10.16 12.24 -7.43
N GLN A 33 10.57 12.05 -8.68
CA GLN A 33 9.65 11.88 -9.81
C GLN A 33 8.76 10.64 -9.64
N LEU A 34 9.30 9.54 -9.08
CA LEU A 34 8.54 8.32 -8.79
C LEU A 34 7.37 8.60 -7.85
N ALA A 35 7.57 9.35 -6.77
CA ALA A 35 6.47 9.66 -5.85
C ALA A 35 5.37 10.52 -6.49
N LEU A 36 5.75 11.42 -7.41
CA LEU A 36 4.77 12.21 -8.19
C LEU A 36 3.93 11.30 -9.10
N LEU A 37 4.57 10.38 -9.83
CA LEU A 37 3.87 9.46 -10.72
C LEU A 37 3.04 8.43 -9.94
N ASN A 38 3.53 7.92 -8.81
CA ASN A 38 2.75 7.07 -7.91
C ASN A 38 1.50 7.80 -7.41
N SER A 39 1.63 9.08 -7.05
CA SER A 39 0.48 9.89 -6.65
C SER A 39 -0.53 10.10 -7.79
N ARG A 40 -0.05 10.25 -9.03
CA ARG A 40 -0.91 10.32 -10.23
C ARG A 40 -1.61 9.00 -10.50
N LEU A 41 -0.93 7.87 -10.36
CA LEU A 41 -1.51 6.53 -10.49
C LEU A 41 -2.63 6.32 -9.47
N LEU A 42 -2.37 6.60 -8.19
CA LEU A 42 -3.39 6.51 -7.14
C LEU A 42 -4.58 7.44 -7.42
N ARG A 43 -4.32 8.66 -7.90
CA ARG A 43 -5.39 9.60 -8.28
C ARG A 43 -6.25 9.02 -9.39
N ALA A 44 -5.66 8.45 -10.45
CA ALA A 44 -6.40 7.83 -11.54
C ALA A 44 -7.32 6.73 -10.99
N TYR A 45 -6.82 5.83 -10.15
CA TYR A 45 -7.65 4.80 -9.49
C TYR A 45 -8.82 5.39 -8.69
N THR A 46 -8.60 6.46 -7.93
CA THR A 46 -9.69 7.10 -7.16
C THR A 46 -10.76 7.78 -8.02
N GLN A 47 -10.47 8.06 -9.29
CA GLN A 47 -11.42 8.65 -10.23
C GLN A 47 -12.22 7.59 -11.01
N LEU A 48 -11.81 6.32 -10.99
CA LEU A 48 -12.50 5.22 -11.67
C LEU A 48 -13.76 4.76 -10.93
N ASP A 49 -13.76 4.74 -9.60
CA ASP A 49 -14.91 4.29 -8.82
C ASP A 49 -15.04 5.08 -7.52
N PRO A 50 -16.25 5.59 -7.20
CA PRO A 50 -16.47 6.42 -6.01
C PRO A 50 -16.21 5.70 -4.69
N ARG A 51 -16.22 4.35 -4.67
CA ARG A 51 -15.99 3.54 -3.47
C ARG A 51 -14.51 3.46 -3.07
N VAL A 52 -13.59 3.71 -4.01
CA VAL A 52 -12.14 3.56 -3.79
C VAL A 52 -11.63 4.52 -2.73
N ARG A 53 -11.98 5.81 -2.85
CA ARG A 53 -11.48 6.85 -1.93
C ARG A 53 -11.97 6.64 -0.49
N PRO A 54 -13.27 6.40 -0.23
CA PRO A 54 -13.75 6.07 1.12
C PRO A 54 -13.13 4.80 1.68
N LEU A 55 -12.97 3.74 0.87
CA LEU A 55 -12.37 2.48 1.34
C LEU A 55 -10.90 2.66 1.74
N CYS A 56 -10.11 3.34 0.90
CA CYS A 56 -8.74 3.73 1.24
C CYS A 56 -8.68 4.59 2.50
N ALA A 57 -9.62 5.52 2.69
CA ALA A 57 -9.68 6.35 3.88
C ALA A 57 -10.02 5.54 5.15
N ALA A 58 -10.98 4.62 5.06
CA ALA A 58 -11.37 3.74 6.16
C ALA A 58 -10.21 2.85 6.60
N VAL A 59 -9.53 2.18 5.66
CA VAL A 59 -8.37 1.35 5.95
C VAL A 59 -7.21 2.19 6.50
N LYS A 60 -6.91 3.36 5.93
CA LYS A 60 -5.87 4.26 6.47
C LYS A 60 -6.19 4.75 7.87
N HIS A 61 -7.46 5.03 8.17
CA HIS A 61 -7.86 5.44 9.50
C HIS A 61 -7.69 4.28 10.49
N TRP A 62 -8.18 3.10 10.13
CA TRP A 62 -7.99 1.87 10.90
C TRP A 62 -6.51 1.61 11.22
N THR A 63 -5.63 1.59 10.22
CA THR A 63 -4.20 1.30 10.44
C THR A 63 -3.52 2.31 11.36
N LYS A 64 -3.91 3.59 11.29
CA LYS A 64 -3.44 4.62 12.22
C LYS A 64 -3.95 4.39 13.65
N ARG A 65 -5.23 4.05 13.81
CA ARG A 65 -5.83 3.78 15.13
C ARG A 65 -5.23 2.54 15.78
N ARG A 66 -4.84 1.54 14.98
CA ARG A 66 -4.21 0.30 15.43
C ARG A 66 -2.68 0.36 15.47
N CYS A 67 -2.08 1.51 15.17
CA CYS A 67 -0.63 1.74 15.23
C CYS A 67 0.20 0.81 14.31
N ILE A 68 -0.33 0.45 13.14
CA ILE A 68 0.29 -0.45 12.14
C ILE A 68 0.57 0.27 10.80
N ALA A 69 0.78 1.59 10.83
CA ALA A 69 1.07 2.43 9.67
C ALA A 69 2.29 3.37 9.85
N ASP A 70 3.31 2.89 10.56
CA ASP A 70 4.57 3.58 10.85
C ASP A 70 5.79 2.74 10.41
N PRO A 71 6.35 3.04 9.21
CA PRO A 71 7.57 2.39 8.70
C PRO A 71 8.79 2.53 9.59
N TYR A 72 8.90 3.60 10.37
CA TYR A 72 10.04 3.79 11.28
C TYR A 72 9.99 2.84 12.47
N ARG A 73 8.80 2.30 12.76
CA ARG A 73 8.56 1.26 13.77
C ARG A 73 8.36 -0.12 13.16
N GLY A 74 8.76 -0.30 11.89
CA GLY A 74 8.72 -1.59 11.22
C GLY A 74 7.34 -2.01 10.70
N SER A 75 6.35 -1.12 10.60
CA SER A 75 5.04 -1.48 10.00
C SER A 75 4.88 -0.92 8.58
N PRO A 76 4.02 -1.50 7.73
CA PRO A 76 3.84 -1.00 6.37
C PRO A 76 3.41 0.47 6.33
N SER A 77 3.85 1.22 5.31
CA SER A 77 3.46 2.62 5.16
C SER A 77 1.98 2.78 4.83
N SER A 78 1.42 3.98 5.06
CA SER A 78 0.08 4.32 4.55
C SER A 78 -0.06 4.12 3.04
N TYR A 79 1.03 4.27 2.27
CA TYR A 79 1.04 4.02 0.83
C TYR A 79 0.91 2.51 0.54
N ALA A 80 1.67 1.66 1.24
CA ALA A 80 1.59 0.21 1.11
C ALA A 80 0.17 -0.31 1.41
N TRP A 81 -0.48 0.21 2.45
CA TRP A 81 -1.88 -0.11 2.76
C TRP A 81 -2.87 0.30 1.67
N VAL A 82 -2.65 1.42 1.00
CA VAL A 82 -3.47 1.81 -0.15
C VAL A 82 -3.27 0.82 -1.31
N LEU A 83 -2.05 0.37 -1.58
CA LEU A 83 -1.81 -0.64 -2.62
C LEU A 83 -2.50 -1.98 -2.31
N LEU A 84 -2.55 -2.39 -1.05
CA LEU A 84 -3.33 -3.56 -0.62
C LEU A 84 -4.82 -3.40 -0.95
N VAL A 85 -5.40 -2.22 -0.67
CA VAL A 85 -6.79 -1.93 -1.02
C VAL A 85 -7.01 -1.99 -2.53
N LEU A 86 -6.13 -1.35 -3.31
CA LEU A 86 -6.25 -1.35 -4.77
C LEU A 86 -6.15 -2.76 -5.36
N ASN A 87 -5.19 -3.56 -4.87
CA ASN A 87 -5.03 -4.94 -5.32
C ASN A 87 -6.25 -5.79 -4.96
N TYR A 88 -6.76 -5.68 -3.73
CA TYR A 88 -8.00 -6.34 -3.35
C TYR A 88 -9.14 -6.02 -4.33
N LEU A 89 -9.35 -4.74 -4.66
CA LEU A 89 -10.37 -4.29 -5.60
C LEU A 89 -10.12 -4.76 -7.05
N GLN A 90 -8.88 -5.06 -7.44
CA GLN A 90 -8.55 -5.67 -8.73
C GLN A 90 -8.86 -7.17 -8.75
N THR A 91 -8.83 -7.84 -7.60
CA THR A 91 -9.06 -9.28 -7.46
C THR A 91 -10.50 -9.66 -7.10
N THR A 92 -11.40 -8.68 -6.88
CA THR A 92 -12.83 -8.97 -6.69
C THR A 92 -13.43 -9.60 -7.96
N SER A 93 -14.55 -10.31 -7.82
CA SER A 93 -15.27 -10.89 -8.94
C SER A 93 -16.73 -10.46 -8.90
N PRO A 94 -17.20 -9.60 -9.84
CA PRO A 94 -16.42 -8.87 -10.85
C PRO A 94 -15.37 -7.90 -10.25
N PRO A 95 -14.30 -7.54 -10.98
CA PRO A 95 -13.29 -6.59 -10.51
C PRO A 95 -13.89 -5.18 -10.37
N VAL A 96 -13.63 -4.51 -9.25
CA VAL A 96 -14.00 -3.09 -9.06
C VAL A 96 -13.02 -2.19 -9.81
N LEU A 97 -11.74 -2.58 -9.83
CA LEU A 97 -10.68 -1.83 -10.48
C LEU A 97 -9.98 -2.66 -11.56
N PRO A 98 -9.62 -2.06 -12.70
CA PRO A 98 -8.76 -2.70 -13.69
C PRO A 98 -7.28 -2.57 -13.34
N VAL A 99 -6.43 -3.11 -14.19
CA VAL A 99 -4.97 -2.92 -14.12
C VAL A 99 -4.56 -1.81 -15.09
N LEU A 100 -4.40 -0.58 -14.60
CA LEU A 100 -4.12 0.60 -15.43
C LEU A 100 -2.82 0.48 -16.25
N GLN A 101 -1.84 -0.26 -15.74
CA GLN A 101 -0.57 -0.50 -16.41
C GLN A 101 -0.66 -1.56 -17.52
N ALA A 102 -1.67 -2.46 -17.46
CA ALA A 102 -1.89 -3.49 -18.47
C ALA A 102 -2.69 -2.97 -19.68
N LEU A 103 -3.37 -1.83 -19.54
CA LEU A 103 -4.12 -1.19 -20.63
C LEU A 103 -3.20 -0.47 -21.65
N ARG A 104 -1.88 -0.66 -21.54
CA ARG A 104 -0.88 -0.18 -22.50
C ARG A 104 -0.83 -1.11 -23.71
N GLY A 105 -0.95 -0.53 -24.91
CA GLY A 105 -0.59 -1.23 -26.16
C GLY A 105 -1.59 -2.28 -26.67
N GLY A 106 -2.80 -2.35 -26.12
CA GLY A 106 -3.82 -3.32 -26.54
C GLY A 106 -4.83 -2.79 -27.56
N GLY A 107 -4.43 -2.06 -28.61
CA GLY A 107 -5.29 -1.67 -29.75
C GLY A 107 -6.62 -0.93 -29.45
N TRP A 108 -6.93 -0.63 -28.19
CA TRP A 108 -8.23 -0.15 -27.70
C TRP A 108 -8.02 0.91 -26.61
N GLY A 109 -7.25 1.95 -26.91
CA GLY A 109 -7.08 3.11 -26.04
C GLY A 109 -6.05 4.09 -26.60
N PRO A 110 -6.18 5.40 -26.32
CA PRO A 110 -5.24 6.41 -26.79
C PRO A 110 -3.84 6.05 -26.30
N THR A 111 -2.86 6.12 -27.22
CA THR A 111 -1.43 5.92 -26.97
C THR A 111 -1.00 6.74 -25.75
N GLY A 112 -0.95 6.11 -24.58
CA GLY A 112 -0.39 6.75 -23.40
C GLY A 112 1.07 7.07 -23.70
N GLU A 113 1.46 8.33 -23.59
CA GLU A 113 2.86 8.74 -23.72
C GLU A 113 3.71 7.88 -22.77
N ALA A 114 4.86 7.41 -23.27
CA ALA A 114 5.80 6.68 -22.44
C ALA A 114 6.22 7.60 -21.28
N MET A 115 5.81 7.27 -20.06
CA MET A 115 6.17 8.02 -18.87
C MET A 115 7.36 7.32 -18.24
N GLN A 116 8.47 8.04 -18.10
CA GLN A 116 9.64 7.57 -17.36
C GLN A 116 9.90 8.50 -16.19
N ALA A 117 10.43 7.93 -15.11
CA ALA A 117 10.96 8.70 -14.00
C ALA A 117 12.38 8.26 -13.71
N ALA A 118 13.23 9.24 -13.42
CA ALA A 118 14.57 9.01 -12.90
C ALA A 118 14.58 9.23 -11.38
N THR A 119 15.25 8.34 -10.66
CA THR A 119 15.62 8.57 -9.26
C THR A 119 16.87 9.44 -9.17
N HIS A 120 17.12 10.01 -7.99
CA HIS A 120 18.27 10.88 -7.72
C HIS A 120 19.64 10.20 -7.97
N ASP A 121 19.69 8.87 -7.97
CA ASP A 121 20.88 8.06 -8.26
C ASP A 121 20.95 7.60 -9.74
N GLY A 122 20.11 8.16 -10.62
CA GLY A 122 20.17 7.96 -12.07
C GLY A 122 19.46 6.70 -12.58
N ARG A 123 18.82 5.90 -11.73
CA ARG A 123 18.01 4.74 -12.19
C ARG A 123 16.73 5.25 -12.86
N VAL A 124 16.38 4.66 -14.00
CA VAL A 124 15.20 5.04 -14.79
C VAL A 124 14.17 3.93 -14.74
N PHE A 125 12.91 4.30 -14.53
CA PHE A 125 11.79 3.38 -14.39
C PHE A 125 10.69 3.72 -15.40
N ASP A 126 10.11 2.68 -16.00
CA ASP A 126 8.88 2.83 -16.77
C ASP A 126 7.70 3.01 -15.82
N CYS A 127 7.11 4.19 -15.88
CA CYS A 127 6.02 4.64 -15.03
C CYS A 127 4.74 4.87 -15.83
N SER A 128 4.62 4.24 -16.99
CA SER A 128 3.48 4.41 -17.88
C SER A 128 2.25 3.66 -17.37
N PHE A 129 1.08 4.30 -17.45
CA PHE A 129 -0.23 3.72 -17.16
C PHE A 129 -1.31 4.53 -17.89
N CYS A 130 -2.49 3.93 -18.12
CA CYS A 130 -3.62 4.67 -18.69
C CYS A 130 -4.28 5.53 -17.59
N ALA A 131 -4.21 6.84 -17.73
CA ALA A 131 -4.82 7.80 -16.78
C ALA A 131 -6.19 8.31 -17.26
N ASP A 132 -6.58 8.03 -18.52
CA ASP A 132 -7.83 8.51 -19.08
C ASP A 132 -9.02 7.66 -18.62
N VAL A 133 -9.85 8.24 -17.76
CA VAL A 133 -10.95 7.53 -17.09
C VAL A 133 -11.97 7.01 -18.10
N GLU A 134 -12.29 7.77 -19.14
CA GLU A 134 -13.29 7.39 -20.14
C GLU A 134 -12.81 6.19 -20.97
N SER A 135 -11.58 6.23 -21.47
CA SER A 135 -10.96 5.11 -22.18
C SER A 135 -10.89 3.86 -21.32
N VAL A 136 -10.54 4.01 -20.03
CA VAL A 136 -10.49 2.89 -19.09
C VAL A 136 -11.87 2.28 -18.89
N ARG A 137 -12.92 3.09 -18.70
CA ARG A 137 -14.30 2.60 -18.56
C ARG A 137 -14.73 1.83 -19.81
N GLY A 138 -14.49 2.37 -21.00
CA GLY A 138 -14.79 1.66 -22.25
C GLY A 138 -14.04 0.34 -22.39
N ALA A 139 -12.74 0.30 -22.08
CA ALA A 139 -11.93 -0.90 -22.19
C ALA A 139 -12.31 -2.01 -21.19
N THR A 140 -13.01 -1.65 -20.10
CA THR A 140 -13.32 -2.53 -18.97
C THR A 140 -14.79 -2.90 -18.86
N GLU A 141 -15.64 -2.38 -19.76
CA GLU A 141 -17.08 -2.64 -19.78
C GLU A 141 -17.43 -4.14 -19.77
N ARG A 142 -16.64 -4.93 -20.51
CA ARG A 142 -16.78 -6.40 -20.60
C ARG A 142 -16.43 -7.17 -19.32
N LEU A 143 -15.78 -6.55 -18.33
CA LEU A 143 -15.37 -7.22 -17.09
C LEU A 143 -16.52 -7.39 -16.10
N GLY A 144 -17.69 -6.82 -16.39
CA GLY A 144 -18.85 -6.83 -15.52
C GLY A 144 -18.79 -5.72 -14.46
N VAL A 145 -19.94 -5.45 -13.84
CA VAL A 145 -20.08 -4.40 -12.83
C VAL A 145 -20.15 -5.02 -11.44
N ASN A 146 -19.18 -4.71 -10.59
CA ASN A 146 -19.25 -5.09 -9.18
C ASN A 146 -20.25 -4.20 -8.44
N THR A 147 -21.28 -4.81 -7.85
CA THR A 147 -22.38 -4.12 -7.15
C THR A 147 -22.23 -4.07 -5.63
N GLN A 148 -21.13 -4.58 -5.07
CA GLN A 148 -20.92 -4.62 -3.62
C GLN A 148 -20.87 -3.21 -3.01
N GLY A 149 -21.55 -3.03 -1.88
CA GLY A 149 -21.49 -1.80 -1.11
C GLY A 149 -20.12 -1.59 -0.44
N LEU A 150 -19.89 -0.37 0.07
CA LEU A 150 -18.65 -0.03 0.79
C LEU A 150 -18.36 -0.95 1.98
N GLY A 151 -19.40 -1.29 2.75
CA GLY A 151 -19.27 -2.20 3.90
C GLY A 151 -18.88 -3.61 3.48
N GLU A 152 -19.49 -4.14 2.42
CA GLU A 152 -19.15 -5.46 1.88
C GLU A 152 -17.72 -5.52 1.36
N LEU A 153 -17.26 -4.46 0.67
CA LEU A 153 -15.88 -4.35 0.21
C LEU A 153 -14.90 -4.22 1.38
N LEU A 154 -15.27 -3.52 2.46
CA LEU A 154 -14.43 -3.43 3.65
C LEU A 154 -14.30 -4.79 4.36
N VAL A 155 -15.41 -5.51 4.53
CA VAL A 155 -15.40 -6.88 5.07
C VAL A 155 -14.56 -7.81 4.18
N GLY A 156 -14.74 -7.72 2.87
CA GLY A 156 -14.01 -8.51 1.89
C GLY A 156 -12.51 -8.20 1.87
N PHE A 157 -12.10 -6.95 2.05
CA PHE A 157 -10.70 -6.57 2.20
C PHE A 157 -10.06 -7.28 3.40
N PHE A 158 -10.70 -7.22 4.57
CA PHE A 158 -10.18 -7.89 5.76
C PHE A 158 -10.21 -9.42 5.61
N ARG A 159 -11.25 -9.98 4.99
CA ARG A 159 -11.30 -11.43 4.67
C ARG A 159 -10.13 -11.85 3.79
N CYS A 160 -9.88 -11.11 2.71
CA CYS A 160 -8.82 -11.39 1.75
C CYS A 160 -7.46 -11.51 2.45
N TYR A 161 -7.09 -10.49 3.23
CA TYR A 161 -5.80 -10.50 3.92
C TYR A 161 -5.78 -11.28 5.25
N ALA A 162 -6.92 -11.67 5.83
CA ALA A 162 -6.96 -12.55 7.00
C ALA A 162 -6.88 -14.04 6.63
N ARG A 163 -7.48 -14.43 5.49
CA ARG A 163 -7.77 -15.84 5.17
C ARG A 163 -7.24 -16.31 3.83
N GLU A 164 -7.14 -15.43 2.84
CA GLU A 164 -6.91 -15.83 1.44
C GLU A 164 -5.48 -15.52 0.98
N PHE A 165 -4.90 -14.39 1.40
CA PHE A 165 -3.55 -14.01 1.00
C PHE A 165 -2.47 -14.90 1.63
N ASP A 166 -1.63 -15.50 0.79
CA ASP A 166 -0.47 -16.27 1.24
C ASP A 166 0.70 -15.35 1.59
N PHE A 167 0.83 -14.97 2.86
CA PHE A 167 1.99 -14.20 3.34
C PHE A 167 3.33 -14.93 3.18
N LYS A 168 3.33 -16.28 3.11
CA LYS A 168 4.57 -17.06 3.06
C LYS A 168 5.19 -16.98 1.68
N GLY A 169 4.41 -17.23 0.63
CA GLY A 169 4.88 -17.29 -0.76
C GLY A 169 4.42 -16.14 -1.65
N GLY A 170 3.42 -15.34 -1.24
CA GLY A 170 2.78 -14.33 -2.07
C GLY A 170 3.41 -12.94 -1.99
N VAL A 171 3.21 -12.18 -3.06
CA VAL A 171 3.59 -10.78 -3.23
C VAL A 171 2.40 -10.03 -3.84
N VAL A 172 1.94 -9.00 -3.17
CA VAL A 172 0.87 -8.14 -3.68
C VAL A 172 1.39 -7.26 -4.81
N SER A 173 0.73 -7.28 -5.98
CA SER A 173 1.09 -6.42 -7.12
C SER A 173 -0.13 -5.77 -7.76
N VAL A 174 -0.24 -4.46 -7.62
CA VAL A 174 -1.25 -3.65 -8.31
C VAL A 174 -1.00 -3.62 -9.82
N ARG A 175 0.27 -3.74 -10.22
CA ARG A 175 0.71 -3.74 -11.63
C ARG A 175 0.24 -4.98 -12.38
N THR A 176 0.10 -6.13 -11.72
CA THR A 176 -0.41 -7.37 -12.35
C THR A 176 -1.86 -7.66 -11.99
N GLY A 177 -2.45 -6.93 -11.05
CA GLY A 177 -3.85 -7.13 -10.63
C GLY A 177 -4.07 -8.39 -9.81
N GLY A 178 -3.04 -8.88 -9.12
CA GLY A 178 -3.12 -10.12 -8.36
C GLY A 178 -1.91 -10.34 -7.47
N HIS A 179 -1.61 -11.60 -7.21
CA HIS A 179 -0.48 -12.00 -6.37
C HIS A 179 0.60 -12.67 -7.23
N LEU A 180 1.83 -12.17 -7.14
CA LEU A 180 3.02 -12.83 -7.67
C LEU A 180 3.59 -13.77 -6.62
N SER A 181 4.47 -14.69 -7.02
CA SER A 181 5.23 -15.47 -6.05
C SER A 181 6.53 -14.76 -5.66
N LYS A 182 6.96 -14.93 -4.40
CA LYS A 182 8.27 -14.48 -3.93
C LYS A 182 9.41 -15.13 -4.71
N HIS A 183 9.19 -16.36 -5.20
CA HIS A 183 10.16 -17.07 -6.04
C HIS A 183 10.41 -16.32 -7.35
N GLU A 184 9.36 -15.93 -8.08
CA GLU A 184 9.47 -15.13 -9.31
C GLU A 184 10.14 -13.77 -9.06
N LYS A 185 9.97 -13.22 -7.85
CA LYS A 185 10.59 -11.96 -7.44
C LYS A 185 12.02 -12.09 -6.90
N GLY A 186 12.50 -13.31 -6.64
CA GLY A 186 13.77 -13.54 -5.92
C GLY A 186 13.72 -13.10 -4.46
N TRP A 187 12.53 -12.87 -3.89
CA TRP A 187 12.29 -12.42 -2.51
C TRP A 187 12.16 -13.61 -1.54
N THR A 188 12.99 -14.63 -1.74
CA THR A 188 13.00 -15.89 -0.97
C THR A 188 14.18 -15.99 -0.02
N THR A 189 15.17 -15.09 -0.12
CA THR A 189 16.47 -15.24 0.54
C THR A 189 16.69 -14.25 1.68
N LYS A 190 17.39 -14.75 2.71
CA LYS A 190 18.02 -13.91 3.74
C LYS A 190 19.19 -13.17 3.08
N GLU A 191 19.13 -11.85 3.01
CA GLU A 191 20.25 -11.06 2.48
C GLU A 191 21.48 -11.19 3.38
N ARG A 192 22.66 -11.30 2.75
CA ARG A 192 23.95 -11.42 3.47
C ARG A 192 24.13 -10.23 4.42
N GLY A 193 24.41 -10.52 5.69
CA GLY A 193 24.66 -9.51 6.72
C GLY A 193 23.45 -9.12 7.57
N PHE A 194 22.25 -9.65 7.30
CA PHE A 194 21.06 -9.44 8.14
C PHE A 194 20.66 -10.71 8.90
N ARG A 195 20.34 -10.59 10.20
CA ARG A 195 19.77 -11.68 11.00
C ARG A 195 18.28 -11.83 10.71
N GLY A 196 17.90 -12.45 9.59
CA GLY A 196 16.50 -12.80 9.32
C GLY A 196 16.07 -12.71 7.87
N ASP A 197 14.85 -13.16 7.61
CA ASP A 197 14.15 -12.92 6.35
C ASP A 197 13.58 -11.48 6.37
N ARG A 198 13.79 -10.72 5.30
CA ARG A 198 13.29 -9.34 5.15
C ARG A 198 12.01 -9.25 4.32
N HIS A 199 11.60 -10.35 3.71
CA HIS A 199 10.50 -10.43 2.78
C HIS A 199 9.32 -11.14 3.44
N LEU A 200 8.91 -10.66 4.63
CA LEU A 200 7.88 -11.30 5.44
C LEU A 200 6.46 -10.93 4.99
N PHE A 201 6.27 -9.69 4.56
CA PHE A 201 5.02 -9.19 4.00
C PHE A 201 5.32 -8.40 2.73
N CYS A 202 5.20 -9.05 1.58
CA CYS A 202 5.71 -8.50 0.33
C CYS A 202 4.65 -7.71 -0.44
N ILE A 203 4.99 -6.46 -0.75
CA ILE A 203 4.14 -5.55 -1.53
C ILE A 203 5.03 -4.88 -2.57
N GLU A 204 4.80 -5.19 -3.85
CA GLU A 204 5.55 -4.63 -4.97
C GLU A 204 5.18 -3.16 -5.19
N ASP A 205 6.18 -2.27 -5.26
CA ASP A 205 5.99 -0.92 -5.79
C ASP A 205 5.65 -1.01 -7.30
N PRO A 206 4.59 -0.33 -7.77
CA PRO A 206 4.09 -0.49 -9.13
C PRO A 206 5.07 0.00 -10.21
N PHE A 207 6.07 0.81 -9.87
CA PHE A 207 7.09 1.32 -10.81
C PHE A 207 8.50 0.84 -10.49
N GLU A 208 8.93 0.90 -9.23
CA GLU A 208 10.23 0.36 -8.82
C GLU A 208 10.08 -1.10 -8.41
N LEU A 209 10.04 -2.00 -9.41
CA LEU A 209 9.69 -3.40 -9.20
C LEU A 209 10.62 -4.17 -8.25
N THR A 210 11.83 -3.68 -7.97
CA THR A 210 12.75 -4.27 -7.00
C THR A 210 12.49 -3.80 -5.57
N HIS A 211 11.60 -2.83 -5.37
CA HIS A 211 11.24 -2.27 -4.09
C HIS A 211 10.07 -3.03 -3.45
N ASP A 212 10.39 -3.82 -2.43
CA ASP A 212 9.40 -4.37 -1.51
C ASP A 212 9.05 -3.33 -0.43
N LEU A 213 7.82 -2.82 -0.47
CA LEU A 213 7.32 -1.81 0.47
C LEU A 213 7.11 -2.35 1.89
N GLY A 214 6.99 -3.67 2.05
CA GLY A 214 6.87 -4.32 3.35
C GLY A 214 8.20 -4.83 3.89
N ARG A 215 9.34 -4.53 3.25
CA ARG A 215 10.69 -4.90 3.71
C ARG A 215 11.07 -4.38 5.10
N VAL A 216 10.36 -3.34 5.56
CA VAL A 216 10.52 -2.79 6.92
C VAL A 216 9.87 -3.67 8.00
N CYS A 217 9.02 -4.63 7.60
CA CYS A 217 8.25 -5.49 8.49
C CYS A 217 9.11 -6.57 9.13
N ASP A 218 9.22 -6.52 10.45
CA ASP A 218 9.84 -7.58 11.26
C ASP A 218 8.80 -8.66 11.67
N PRO A 219 9.24 -9.81 12.20
CA PRO A 219 8.33 -10.90 12.57
C PRO A 219 7.28 -10.53 13.62
N GLN A 220 7.62 -9.70 14.60
CA GLN A 220 6.70 -9.28 15.65
C GLN A 220 5.64 -8.36 15.06
N THR A 221 6.06 -7.35 14.30
CA THR A 221 5.16 -6.42 13.63
C THR A 221 4.26 -7.14 12.63
N LEU A 222 4.76 -8.14 11.89
CA LEU A 222 3.92 -8.96 11.02
C LEU A 222 2.87 -9.74 11.82
N SER A 223 3.25 -10.30 12.97
CA SER A 223 2.31 -11.00 13.85
C SER A 223 1.19 -10.07 14.30
N GLU A 224 1.53 -8.86 14.75
CA GLU A 224 0.56 -7.82 15.15
C GLU A 224 -0.34 -7.42 13.98
N VAL A 225 0.21 -7.17 12.79
CA VAL A 225 -0.54 -6.85 11.58
C VAL A 225 -1.55 -7.96 11.26
N LYS A 226 -1.12 -9.24 11.26
CA LYS A 226 -2.01 -10.37 10.96
C LYS A 226 -3.10 -10.52 12.01
N GLN A 227 -2.77 -10.34 13.29
CA GLN A 227 -3.74 -10.39 14.38
C GLN A 227 -4.79 -9.27 14.24
N GLU A 228 -4.37 -8.05 13.91
CA GLU A 228 -5.27 -6.93 13.74
C GLU A 228 -6.17 -7.06 12.50
N ILE A 229 -5.64 -7.54 11.38
CA ILE A 229 -6.46 -7.87 10.20
C ILE A 229 -7.50 -8.94 10.56
N ALA A 230 -7.07 -10.01 11.26
CA ALA A 230 -7.97 -11.08 11.68
C ALA A 230 -9.03 -10.60 12.69
N ARG A 231 -8.67 -9.74 13.65
CA ARG A 231 -9.59 -9.12 14.61
C ARG A 231 -10.63 -8.29 13.88
N ALA A 232 -10.22 -7.40 12.98
CA ALA A 232 -11.14 -6.58 12.20
C ALA A 232 -12.10 -7.44 11.36
N HIS A 233 -11.59 -8.49 10.72
CA HIS A 233 -12.43 -9.44 9.98
C HIS A 233 -13.46 -10.14 10.87
N GLN A 234 -13.05 -10.63 12.05
CA GLN A 234 -13.94 -11.31 12.99
C GLN A 234 -15.02 -10.38 13.54
N MET A 235 -14.64 -9.16 13.95
CA MET A 235 -15.57 -8.18 14.50
C MET A 235 -16.61 -7.74 13.46
N LEU A 236 -16.17 -7.40 12.24
CA LEU A 236 -17.11 -7.04 11.18
C LEU A 236 -18.00 -8.22 10.76
N GLY A 237 -17.49 -9.45 10.80
CA GLY A 237 -18.28 -10.66 10.57
C GLY A 237 -19.30 -10.96 11.67
N ALA A 238 -19.07 -10.45 12.88
CA ALA A 238 -20.00 -10.50 14.01
C ALA A 238 -20.90 -9.24 14.08
N GLU A 239 -20.94 -8.44 13.00
CA GLU A 239 -21.72 -7.19 12.91
C GLU A 239 -21.36 -6.15 13.98
N ALA A 240 -20.13 -6.19 14.51
CA ALA A 240 -19.67 -5.21 15.47
C ALA A 240 -19.65 -3.79 14.85
N PRO A 241 -19.97 -2.75 15.63
CA PRO A 241 -19.89 -1.37 15.19
C PRO A 241 -18.48 -0.98 14.67
N LEU A 242 -18.43 -0.18 13.61
CA LEU A 242 -17.16 0.20 12.97
C LEU A 242 -16.25 1.00 13.92
N ASP A 243 -16.80 1.79 14.83
CA ASP A 243 -16.07 2.52 15.86
C ASP A 243 -15.29 1.60 16.82
N GLU A 244 -15.85 0.44 17.18
CA GLU A 244 -15.13 -0.58 17.97
C GLU A 244 -14.00 -1.22 17.16
N VAL A 245 -14.21 -1.47 15.86
CA VAL A 245 -13.15 -1.95 14.97
C VAL A 245 -12.01 -0.92 14.88
N LEU A 246 -12.34 0.37 14.92
CA LEU A 246 -11.45 1.52 14.85
C LEU A 246 -10.95 2.01 16.21
N GLU A 247 -11.20 1.27 17.29
CA GLU A 247 -10.77 1.68 18.62
C GLU A 247 -9.25 1.86 18.65
N LYS A 248 -8.76 2.83 19.45
CA LYS A 248 -7.32 3.12 19.48
C LYS A 248 -6.61 1.98 20.20
N TRP A 249 -5.57 1.41 19.60
CA TRP A 249 -4.73 0.43 20.28
C TRP A 249 -3.97 1.12 21.43
N ALA A 250 -4.28 0.74 22.67
CA ALA A 250 -3.49 1.10 23.84
C ALA A 250 -2.35 0.08 23.97
N ARG A 251 -1.17 0.40 23.41
CA ARG A 251 0.04 -0.39 23.68
C ARG A 251 0.37 -0.15 25.15
N SER A 252 0.25 -1.17 26.01
CA SER A 252 0.71 -1.06 27.39
C SER A 252 2.22 -0.83 27.38
N ASP A 253 2.69 0.12 28.19
CA ASP A 253 4.11 0.48 28.27
C ASP A 253 5.00 -0.70 28.74
N GLU A 254 4.41 -1.76 29.30
CA GLU A 254 5.10 -2.95 29.82
C GLU A 254 5.76 -3.84 28.76
N GLN A 255 5.35 -3.75 27.49
CA GLN A 255 6.03 -4.47 26.40
C GLN A 255 7.34 -3.79 25.95
N ARG A 256 7.72 -2.65 26.55
CA ARG A 256 8.92 -1.87 26.16
C ARG A 256 10.24 -2.40 26.74
N ASP A 257 10.22 -3.17 27.83
CA ASP A 257 11.46 -3.50 28.56
C ASP A 257 12.07 -4.88 28.30
N GLN A 258 11.45 -5.74 27.48
CA GLN A 258 12.01 -7.08 27.21
C GLN A 258 12.84 -7.18 25.92
N GLY A 259 12.92 -6.13 25.11
CA GLY A 259 13.66 -6.13 23.83
C GLY A 259 14.93 -5.28 23.78
N GLY A 260 15.21 -4.51 24.84
CA GLY A 260 16.27 -3.48 24.87
C GLY A 260 17.57 -3.88 25.55
N GLY A 261 17.92 -5.16 25.57
CA GLY A 261 19.10 -5.65 26.27
C GLY A 261 19.79 -6.81 25.57
N LYS A 262 20.58 -6.51 24.52
CA LYS A 262 21.94 -7.04 24.22
C LYS A 262 22.37 -6.69 22.80
#